data_AF-A0A8H6HYA0-F1
#
_entry.id   AF-A0A8H6HYA0-F1
#
_cell.length_a   1.000
_cell.length_b   1.000
_cell.length_c   1.000
_cell.angle_alpha   90.00
_cell.angle_beta   90.00
_cell.angle_gamma   90.00
#
_symmetry.space_group_name_H-M   'P 1'
#
loop_
_entity.id
_entity.type
_entity.pdbx_description
1 polymer ?
#
loop_
_entity_poly.entity_id
_entity_poly.type
_entity_poly.pdbx_seq_one_letter_code
_entity_poly.pdbx_strand_id
1 'polypeptide(L)'
;MLQRVPNALRRAVQNARALGPSISTRAPGTLLIQGMPPNYSLNTVSSVRKTHGLGSTQLLCPMTSSAVQHDVVRGRHKRIVSNLDPNCLKMSDIVDLNGPGEPSVRFGGGSGTRLHYHYVRDTHTPFPPNSRGFLYYHSKPGLPSGAGEIRFRVADSGLAESHSAADLFANGRDLLDHAGHRPWRMHMLQLYKTRNYDPIRQLLLSQGLIDAAQDRETEQRVSALNLNNLGRSTILDTISDTFVMQLPIQTLKLAFIHDESIVPSGVAWNLHWRDRPETVEGSDAHWRVYEGSAVVRFELKKAETNNIFYRVKEGEVVLVLRILELLDQASPDGVPFRLPKGADLVQGLSPSFYWFMRLDQARKHGVITPSSLKILEELYLGKNASIETTATKSPPL
;
A
#
# COMPACT_ATOMS: atom_id res chain seq x y z
N MET A 1 -4.55 -27.16 51.02
CA MET A 1 -3.61 -26.50 50.08
C MET A 1 -4.39 -25.49 49.26
N LEU A 2 -4.41 -24.23 49.69
CA LEU A 2 -5.08 -23.11 49.00
C LEU A 2 -3.99 -22.13 48.59
N GLN A 3 -3.69 -22.05 47.30
CA GLN A 3 -2.74 -21.06 46.78
C GLN A 3 -3.41 -19.69 46.64
N ARG A 4 -2.71 -18.69 47.19
CA ARG A 4 -3.09 -17.29 47.29
C ARG A 4 -3.06 -16.61 45.93
N VAL A 5 -4.13 -15.88 45.60
CA VAL A 5 -4.15 -14.93 44.48
C VAL A 5 -3.34 -13.67 44.86
N PRO A 6 -2.46 -13.14 43.99
CA PRO A 6 -1.67 -11.94 44.29
C PRO A 6 -2.52 -10.68 44.46
N ASN A 7 -2.20 -9.89 45.50
CA ASN A 7 -2.87 -8.65 45.90
C ASN A 7 -2.93 -7.53 44.82
N ALA A 8 -2.17 -7.66 43.73
CA ALA A 8 -2.19 -6.69 42.62
C ALA A 8 -3.53 -6.72 41.84
N LEU A 9 -4.20 -7.87 41.75
CA LEU A 9 -5.44 -8.01 40.99
C LEU A 9 -6.67 -7.43 41.73
N ARG A 10 -6.64 -7.34 43.07
CA ARG A 10 -7.70 -6.73 43.87
C ARG A 10 -7.75 -5.19 43.72
N ARG A 11 -6.61 -4.54 43.47
CA ARG A 11 -6.56 -3.07 43.29
C ARG A 11 -7.05 -2.62 41.92
N ALA A 12 -6.89 -3.43 40.88
CA ALA A 12 -7.39 -3.10 39.54
C ALA A 12 -8.93 -3.13 39.45
N VAL A 13 -9.59 -4.01 40.22
CA VAL A 13 -11.06 -4.13 40.22
C VAL A 13 -11.75 -3.07 41.08
N GLN A 14 -11.08 -2.52 42.11
CA GLN A 14 -11.63 -1.43 42.92
C GLN A 14 -11.55 -0.05 42.23
N ASN A 15 -10.56 0.17 41.36
CA ASN A 15 -10.43 1.45 40.63
C ASN A 15 -11.40 1.58 39.44
N ALA A 16 -12.01 0.49 38.97
CA ALA A 16 -12.95 0.50 37.85
C ALA A 16 -14.41 0.83 38.23
N ARG A 17 -14.72 1.02 39.53
CA ARG A 17 -16.09 1.30 40.03
C ARG A 17 -16.31 2.74 40.53
N ALA A 18 -15.32 3.63 40.41
CA ALA A 18 -15.37 4.97 41.00
C ALA A 18 -15.63 6.11 39.99
N LEU A 19 -16.04 5.83 38.75
CA LEU A 19 -16.36 6.87 37.76
C LEU A 19 -17.75 6.62 37.17
N GLY A 20 -18.76 7.16 37.84
CA GLY A 20 -20.11 7.32 37.27
C GLY A 20 -20.17 8.50 36.28
N PRO A 21 -21.17 8.54 35.39
CA PRO A 21 -21.25 9.56 34.35
C PRO A 21 -21.79 10.89 34.91
N SER A 22 -20.98 11.93 34.85
CA SER A 22 -21.42 13.32 35.03
C SER A 22 -21.66 13.93 33.65
N ILE A 23 -22.93 14.21 33.36
CA ILE A 23 -23.37 15.01 32.21
C ILE A 23 -23.26 16.48 32.64
N SER A 24 -22.40 17.24 31.96
CA SER A 24 -22.36 18.70 32.09
C SER A 24 -22.30 19.33 30.69
N THR A 25 -23.41 19.93 30.30
CA THR A 25 -23.57 20.79 29.13
C THR A 25 -22.92 22.15 29.41
N ARG A 26 -21.90 22.54 28.63
CA ARG A 26 -21.51 23.96 28.52
C ARG A 26 -20.89 24.27 27.15
N ALA A 27 -21.35 25.39 26.59
CA ALA A 27 -21.07 25.92 25.27
C ALA A 27 -19.58 26.24 25.02
N PRO A 28 -19.13 26.26 23.74
CA PRO A 28 -17.74 26.54 23.42
C PRO A 28 -17.46 28.06 23.43
N GLY A 29 -16.62 28.48 24.37
CA GLY A 29 -15.95 29.78 24.32
C GLY A 29 -14.65 29.67 23.53
N THR A 30 -14.57 30.43 22.44
CA THR A 30 -13.41 30.57 21.56
C THR A 30 -12.28 31.28 22.29
N LEU A 31 -11.11 30.63 22.39
CA LEU A 31 -9.87 31.23 22.89
C LEU A 31 -8.94 31.45 21.69
N LEU A 32 -8.75 32.73 21.36
CA LEU A 32 -7.84 33.25 20.33
C LEU A 32 -6.39 32.95 20.72
N ILE A 33 -5.66 32.26 19.85
CA ILE A 33 -4.20 32.32 19.80
C ILE A 33 -3.82 32.99 18.47
N GLN A 34 -3.11 34.10 18.62
CA GLN A 34 -2.75 35.08 17.61
C GLN A 34 -1.34 34.75 17.10
N GLY A 35 -1.14 34.74 15.78
CA GLY A 35 0.21 34.80 15.17
C GLY A 35 0.50 33.81 14.04
N MET A 36 -0.13 33.98 12.88
CA MET A 36 0.46 33.58 11.59
C MET A 36 0.02 34.59 10.50
N PRO A 37 0.91 34.98 9.57
CA PRO A 37 0.59 35.93 8.50
C PRO A 37 -0.27 35.29 7.39
N PRO A 38 -1.07 36.08 6.65
CA PRO A 38 -2.17 35.55 5.85
C PRO A 38 -1.84 35.36 4.37
N ASN A 39 -2.60 34.44 3.77
CA ASN A 39 -3.08 34.39 2.38
C ASN A 39 -2.11 34.02 1.24
N TYR A 40 -2.37 32.86 0.64
CA TYR A 40 -2.53 32.76 -0.81
C TYR A 40 -3.93 32.21 -1.13
N SER A 41 -4.75 33.09 -1.69
CA SER A 41 -6.03 32.76 -2.33
C SER A 41 -5.75 32.13 -3.69
N LEU A 42 -6.18 30.90 -3.90
CA LEU A 42 -6.21 30.31 -5.24
C LEU A 42 -7.42 30.88 -5.99
N ASN A 43 -7.15 31.73 -6.98
CA ASN A 43 -8.13 32.21 -7.92
C ASN A 43 -8.68 31.04 -8.75
N THR A 44 -9.98 30.81 -8.64
CA THR A 44 -10.77 29.98 -9.56
C THR A 44 -10.83 30.69 -10.90
N VAL A 45 -10.07 30.20 -11.89
CA VAL A 45 -10.23 30.65 -13.28
C VAL A 45 -11.45 29.94 -13.88
N SER A 46 -12.54 30.69 -13.98
CA SER A 46 -13.71 30.35 -14.79
C SER A 46 -13.33 30.28 -16.28
N SER A 47 -13.46 29.10 -16.88
CA SER A 47 -13.29 28.90 -18.31
C SER A 47 -14.46 29.53 -19.08
N VAL A 48 -14.13 30.54 -19.88
CA VAL A 48 -15.02 31.23 -20.81
C VAL A 48 -15.14 30.38 -22.08
N ARG A 49 -16.36 29.93 -22.39
CA ARG A 49 -16.72 29.37 -23.70
C ARG A 49 -16.60 30.48 -24.76
N LYS A 50 -15.68 30.35 -25.71
CA LYS A 50 -15.72 31.08 -26.98
C LYS A 50 -16.27 30.17 -28.07
N THR A 51 -17.45 30.55 -28.56
CA THR A 51 -18.04 30.09 -29.81
C THR A 51 -17.45 30.87 -30.97
N HIS A 52 -16.87 30.20 -31.96
CA HIS A 52 -16.84 30.68 -33.34
C HIS A 52 -16.89 29.46 -34.27
N GLY A 53 -17.87 29.47 -35.17
CA GLY A 53 -17.94 28.58 -36.32
C GLY A 53 -17.41 29.26 -37.58
N LEU A 54 -17.00 28.46 -38.57
CA LEU A 54 -17.46 28.46 -39.97
C LEU A 54 -16.44 27.73 -40.88
N GLY A 55 -16.98 26.99 -41.86
CA GLY A 55 -16.34 26.63 -43.14
C GLY A 55 -15.69 25.25 -43.20
N SER A 56 -16.41 24.20 -43.64
CA SER A 56 -16.48 23.68 -45.03
C SER A 56 -15.17 23.01 -45.49
N THR A 57 -15.12 21.73 -45.85
CA THR A 57 -15.52 21.24 -47.17
C THR A 57 -15.73 19.72 -47.16
N GLN A 58 -16.77 19.28 -47.88
CA GLN A 58 -17.19 17.90 -48.10
C GLN A 58 -16.19 17.14 -48.99
N LEU A 59 -15.96 15.86 -48.69
CA LEU A 59 -15.72 14.84 -49.72
C LEU A 59 -16.45 13.55 -49.34
N LEU A 60 -17.34 13.16 -50.24
CA LEU A 60 -18.19 11.97 -50.22
C LEU A 60 -17.35 10.69 -50.37
N CYS A 61 -17.75 9.63 -49.67
CA CYS A 61 -17.68 8.25 -50.16
C CYS A 61 -18.80 7.40 -49.52
N PRO A 62 -19.34 6.41 -50.25
CA PRO A 62 -20.72 5.96 -50.11
C PRO A 62 -20.92 4.92 -49.00
N MET A 63 -22.15 4.93 -48.48
CA MET A 63 -22.68 3.92 -47.58
C MET A 63 -22.75 2.54 -48.25
N THR A 64 -22.32 1.51 -47.53
CA THR A 64 -22.95 0.19 -47.62
C THR A 64 -23.52 -0.15 -46.24
N SER A 65 -24.84 -0.23 -46.24
CA SER A 65 -25.70 -0.59 -45.13
C SER A 65 -25.59 -2.08 -44.83
N SER A 66 -25.20 -2.41 -43.60
CA SER A 66 -25.70 -3.60 -42.92
C SER A 66 -25.72 -3.31 -41.43
N ALA A 67 -26.79 -2.61 -41.03
CA ALA A 67 -27.15 -2.42 -39.64
C ALA A 67 -27.63 -3.76 -39.07
N VAL A 68 -26.70 -4.56 -38.54
CA VAL A 68 -27.05 -5.54 -37.51
C VAL A 68 -27.25 -4.73 -36.23
N GLN A 69 -28.52 -4.44 -35.92
CA GLN A 69 -28.92 -4.01 -34.58
C GLN A 69 -28.58 -5.16 -33.62
N HIS A 70 -27.37 -5.15 -33.09
CA HIS A 70 -27.12 -5.77 -31.80
C HIS A 70 -27.84 -4.90 -30.77
N ASP A 71 -29.04 -5.33 -30.38
CA ASP A 71 -29.59 -5.00 -29.07
C ASP A 71 -28.54 -5.43 -28.03
N VAL A 72 -27.69 -4.49 -27.63
CA VAL A 72 -26.78 -4.66 -26.49
C VAL A 72 -27.63 -4.56 -25.24
N VAL A 73 -28.42 -5.61 -25.01
CA VAL A 73 -28.87 -5.97 -23.67
C VAL A 73 -27.59 -6.16 -22.89
N ARG A 74 -27.22 -5.17 -22.07
CA ARG A 74 -26.13 -5.25 -21.09
C ARG A 74 -26.49 -6.28 -20.04
N GLY A 75 -26.52 -7.56 -20.45
CA GLY A 75 -26.62 -8.68 -19.55
C GLY A 75 -25.45 -8.55 -18.59
N ARG A 76 -25.74 -8.21 -17.35
CA ARG A 76 -24.71 -8.22 -16.30
C ARG A 76 -24.17 -9.64 -16.26
N HIS A 77 -22.99 -9.85 -16.82
CA HIS A 77 -22.31 -11.14 -16.79
C HIS A 77 -22.32 -11.62 -15.34
N LYS A 78 -22.74 -12.87 -15.14
CA LYS A 78 -22.87 -13.47 -13.82
C LYS A 78 -21.45 -13.62 -13.23
N ARG A 79 -21.04 -12.67 -12.39
CA ARG A 79 -19.75 -12.64 -11.69
C ARG A 79 -19.88 -13.40 -10.37
N ILE A 80 -19.88 -14.73 -10.43
CA ILE A 80 -19.90 -15.58 -9.22
C ILE A 80 -18.62 -16.38 -9.16
N VAL A 81 -17.96 -16.36 -8.01
CA VAL A 81 -16.78 -17.16 -7.69
C VAL A 81 -17.20 -18.19 -6.65
N SER A 82 -17.12 -19.47 -7.01
CA SER A 82 -17.42 -20.59 -6.12
C SER A 82 -16.16 -21.22 -5.53
N ASN A 83 -15.00 -21.03 -6.14
CA ASN A 83 -13.72 -21.55 -5.66
C ASN A 83 -12.59 -20.51 -5.68
N LEU A 84 -11.72 -20.54 -4.67
CA LEU A 84 -10.49 -19.75 -4.60
C LEU A 84 -9.23 -20.62 -4.56
N ASP A 85 -9.35 -21.94 -4.40
CA ASP A 85 -8.21 -22.87 -4.51
C ASP A 85 -7.83 -23.03 -5.99
N PRO A 86 -6.60 -22.67 -6.40
CA PRO A 86 -6.09 -22.87 -7.75
C PRO A 86 -6.32 -24.27 -8.33
N ASN A 87 -6.27 -25.30 -7.48
CA ASN A 87 -6.37 -26.70 -7.91
C ASN A 87 -7.82 -27.16 -8.12
N CYS A 88 -8.79 -26.37 -7.66
CA CYS A 88 -10.21 -26.72 -7.66
C CYS A 88 -11.07 -25.71 -8.43
N LEU A 89 -10.45 -24.83 -9.23
CA LEU A 89 -11.12 -23.84 -10.07
C LEU A 89 -11.93 -24.51 -11.19
N LYS A 90 -13.08 -23.92 -11.52
CA LYS A 90 -13.98 -24.37 -12.59
C LYS A 90 -14.15 -23.27 -13.63
N MET A 91 -14.59 -23.65 -14.84
CA MET A 91 -14.91 -22.67 -15.90
C MET A 91 -15.99 -21.66 -15.47
N SER A 92 -16.88 -22.06 -14.55
CA SER A 92 -17.88 -21.18 -13.95
C SER A 92 -17.31 -20.11 -13.02
N ASP A 93 -16.07 -20.26 -12.56
CA ASP A 93 -15.37 -19.29 -11.69
C ASP A 93 -14.65 -18.20 -12.49
N ILE A 94 -14.70 -18.24 -13.84
CA ILE A 94 -14.17 -17.17 -14.68
C ILE A 94 -15.01 -15.91 -14.47
N VAL A 95 -14.36 -14.85 -14.04
CA VAL A 95 -14.94 -13.52 -13.84
C VAL A 95 -14.38 -12.57 -14.88
N ASP A 96 -15.26 -11.79 -15.48
CA ASP A 96 -14.86 -10.64 -16.30
C ASP A 96 -14.96 -9.35 -15.47
N LEU A 97 -13.80 -8.77 -15.14
CA LEU A 97 -13.67 -7.52 -14.39
C LEU A 97 -13.65 -6.27 -15.28
N ASN A 98 -13.75 -6.42 -16.61
CA ASN A 98 -13.75 -5.30 -17.54
C ASN A 98 -14.95 -4.37 -17.30
N GLY A 99 -14.72 -3.07 -17.50
CA GLY A 99 -15.74 -2.03 -17.53
C GLY A 99 -15.37 -0.75 -16.79
N PRO A 100 -16.11 0.35 -17.03
CA PRO A 100 -15.79 1.67 -16.50
C PRO A 100 -16.09 1.85 -14.99
N GLY A 101 -16.47 0.80 -14.28
CA GLY A 101 -16.91 0.88 -12.88
C GLY A 101 -16.37 -0.24 -12.01
N GLU A 102 -16.71 -0.20 -10.73
CA GLU A 102 -16.30 -1.21 -9.74
C GLU A 102 -17.03 -2.54 -10.01
N PRO A 103 -16.32 -3.60 -10.42
CA PRO A 103 -16.98 -4.88 -10.61
C PRO A 103 -17.48 -5.42 -9.27
N SER A 104 -18.78 -5.71 -9.21
CA SER A 104 -19.37 -6.46 -8.11
C SER A 104 -19.31 -7.96 -8.42
N VAL A 105 -18.63 -8.71 -7.57
CA VAL A 105 -18.42 -10.17 -7.67
C VAL A 105 -19.06 -10.82 -6.45
N ARG A 106 -19.85 -11.87 -6.64
CA ARG A 106 -20.40 -12.66 -5.54
C ARG A 106 -19.47 -13.83 -5.24
N PHE A 107 -19.15 -14.02 -3.97
CA PHE A 107 -18.35 -15.15 -3.51
C PHE A 107 -19.28 -16.16 -2.84
N GLY A 108 -19.33 -17.37 -3.40
CA GLY A 108 -20.31 -18.39 -3.02
C GLY A 108 -21.76 -17.89 -3.13
N GLY A 109 -22.55 -18.14 -2.08
CA GLY A 109 -23.92 -17.65 -1.94
C GLY A 109 -24.05 -16.25 -1.32
N GLY A 110 -22.95 -15.55 -1.08
CA GLY A 110 -22.92 -14.27 -0.38
C GLY A 110 -23.40 -13.07 -1.20
N SER A 111 -23.43 -11.91 -0.53
CA SER A 111 -23.67 -10.62 -1.18
C SER A 111 -22.57 -10.27 -2.18
N GLY A 112 -22.86 -9.38 -3.13
CA GLY A 112 -21.86 -8.88 -4.07
C GLY A 112 -20.81 -8.02 -3.38
N THR A 113 -19.55 -8.39 -3.51
CA THR A 113 -18.38 -7.65 -3.05
C THR A 113 -17.84 -6.79 -4.19
N ARG A 114 -17.53 -5.52 -3.93
CA ARG A 114 -16.89 -4.65 -4.92
C ARG A 114 -15.39 -4.83 -4.89
N LEU A 115 -14.81 -4.99 -6.07
CA LEU A 115 -13.36 -5.07 -6.24
C LEU A 115 -12.85 -3.77 -6.85
N HIS A 116 -11.66 -3.37 -6.44
CA HIS A 116 -11.01 -2.16 -6.93
C HIS A 116 -9.67 -2.52 -7.54
N TYR A 117 -9.39 -2.02 -8.73
CA TYR A 117 -8.07 -2.18 -9.33
C TYR A 117 -7.05 -1.28 -8.62
N HIS A 118 -7.38 0.01 -8.53
CA HIS A 118 -6.61 1.00 -7.79
C HIS A 118 -7.52 2.13 -7.31
N TYR A 119 -7.24 2.64 -6.10
CA TYR A 119 -8.01 3.68 -5.45
C TYR A 119 -7.09 4.72 -4.80
N VAL A 120 -7.10 5.94 -5.33
CA VAL A 120 -6.33 7.07 -4.78
C VAL A 120 -7.21 8.30 -4.72
N ARG A 121 -7.29 8.93 -3.54
CA ARG A 121 -8.01 10.21 -3.30
C ARG A 121 -9.41 10.23 -3.91
N ASP A 122 -10.18 9.17 -3.65
CA ASP A 122 -11.56 9.01 -4.12
C ASP A 122 -11.73 8.89 -5.65
N THR A 123 -10.62 8.69 -6.35
CA THR A 123 -10.59 8.31 -7.77
C THR A 123 -10.36 6.82 -7.89
N HIS A 124 -11.27 6.15 -8.59
CA HIS A 124 -11.16 4.74 -8.93
C HIS A 124 -10.59 4.59 -10.33
N THR A 125 -9.49 3.86 -10.45
CA THR A 125 -9.00 3.41 -11.76
C THR A 125 -9.72 2.11 -12.10
N PRO A 126 -10.36 1.99 -13.28
CA PRO A 126 -10.99 0.73 -13.70
C PRO A 126 -9.94 -0.38 -13.87
N PHE A 127 -10.40 -1.63 -13.81
CA PHE A 127 -9.57 -2.75 -14.23
C PHE A 127 -9.15 -2.58 -15.69
N PRO A 128 -7.91 -2.95 -16.05
CA PRO A 128 -7.43 -2.79 -17.42
C PRO A 128 -8.25 -3.67 -18.39
N PRO A 129 -8.28 -3.34 -19.69
CA PRO A 129 -8.93 -4.17 -20.69
C PRO A 129 -8.43 -5.62 -20.64
N ASN A 130 -9.29 -6.56 -21.04
CA ASN A 130 -9.01 -7.99 -21.03
C ASN A 130 -8.74 -8.58 -19.63
N SER A 131 -9.29 -7.97 -18.57
CA SER A 131 -9.26 -8.52 -17.20
C SER A 131 -10.33 -9.61 -17.00
N ARG A 132 -10.27 -10.67 -17.81
CA ARG A 132 -11.11 -11.86 -17.68
C ARG A 132 -10.27 -13.04 -17.21
N GLY A 133 -10.70 -13.72 -16.16
CA GLY A 133 -9.87 -14.75 -15.52
C GLY A 133 -10.38 -15.20 -14.16
N PHE A 134 -9.47 -15.72 -13.33
CA PHE A 134 -9.79 -16.35 -12.06
C PHE A 134 -9.34 -15.50 -10.88
N LEU A 135 -10.19 -15.41 -9.86
CA LEU A 135 -9.76 -15.02 -8.52
C LEU A 135 -9.24 -16.27 -7.81
N TYR A 136 -8.13 -16.15 -7.12
CA TYR A 136 -7.54 -17.27 -6.39
C TYR A 136 -6.82 -16.82 -5.12
N TYR A 137 -6.74 -17.70 -4.14
CA TYR A 137 -5.98 -17.50 -2.93
C TYR A 137 -4.52 -17.91 -3.15
N HIS A 138 -3.61 -17.05 -2.76
CA HIS A 138 -2.18 -17.28 -2.77
C HIS A 138 -1.62 -17.05 -1.37
N SER A 139 -0.80 -17.99 -0.90
CA SER A 139 -0.05 -17.84 0.35
C SER A 139 1.35 -18.38 0.11
N LYS A 140 2.38 -17.57 0.36
CA LYS A 140 3.76 -18.07 0.23
C LYS A 140 4.07 -19.02 1.38
N PRO A 141 4.68 -20.18 1.13
CA PRO A 141 5.15 -21.06 2.19
C PRO A 141 6.12 -20.33 3.13
N GLY A 142 5.97 -20.55 4.44
CA GLY A 142 6.86 -19.98 5.45
C GLY A 142 6.56 -18.54 5.86
N LEU A 143 5.52 -17.90 5.33
CA LEU A 143 5.06 -16.61 5.84
C LEU A 143 4.14 -16.75 7.07
N PRO A 144 4.05 -15.72 7.94
CA PRO A 144 3.20 -15.74 9.11
C PRO A 144 1.70 -15.93 8.79
N SER A 145 0.97 -16.42 9.79
CA SER A 145 -0.50 -16.42 9.81
C SER A 145 -1.03 -15.03 9.43
N GLY A 146 -1.78 -14.97 8.32
CA GLY A 146 -2.39 -13.74 7.84
C GLY A 146 -1.64 -13.02 6.70
N ALA A 147 -0.52 -13.56 6.20
CA ALA A 147 0.20 -13.06 5.01
C ALA A 147 -0.35 -13.58 3.66
N GLY A 148 -1.52 -14.20 3.67
CA GLY A 148 -2.20 -14.64 2.45
C GLY A 148 -2.80 -13.47 1.67
N GLU A 149 -3.16 -13.73 0.42
CA GLU A 149 -3.72 -12.72 -0.47
C GLU A 149 -4.63 -13.34 -1.53
N ILE A 150 -5.68 -12.61 -1.92
CA ILE A 150 -6.43 -12.91 -3.14
C ILE A 150 -5.75 -12.23 -4.30
N ARG A 151 -5.47 -12.97 -5.36
CA ARG A 151 -4.93 -12.45 -6.62
C ARG A 151 -5.93 -12.67 -7.75
N PHE A 152 -5.71 -11.97 -8.85
CA PHE A 152 -6.44 -12.19 -10.09
C PHE A 152 -5.50 -12.70 -11.16
N ARG A 153 -5.80 -13.86 -11.73
CA ARG A 153 -5.06 -14.45 -12.84
C ARG A 153 -5.86 -14.32 -14.12
N VAL A 154 -5.36 -13.50 -15.04
CA VAL A 154 -5.93 -13.29 -16.37
C VAL A 154 -5.79 -14.58 -17.17
N ALA A 155 -6.91 -15.09 -17.67
CA ALA A 155 -6.93 -16.23 -18.57
C ALA A 155 -6.78 -15.72 -20.02
N ASP A 156 -5.99 -16.43 -20.83
CA ASP A 156 -5.89 -16.09 -22.24
C ASP A 156 -7.22 -16.39 -22.95
N SER A 157 -7.83 -15.34 -23.51
CA SER A 157 -9.09 -15.46 -24.24
C SER A 157 -9.00 -16.38 -25.46
N GLY A 158 -7.81 -16.53 -26.07
CA GLY A 158 -7.61 -17.41 -27.21
C GLY A 158 -7.64 -18.90 -26.88
N LEU A 159 -7.50 -19.26 -25.60
CA LEU A 159 -7.49 -20.66 -25.14
C LEU A 159 -8.86 -21.13 -24.62
N ALA A 160 -9.81 -20.22 -24.41
CA ALA A 160 -11.03 -20.49 -23.62
C ALA A 160 -11.99 -21.53 -24.23
N GLU A 161 -11.96 -21.76 -25.54
CA GLU A 161 -12.96 -22.60 -26.22
C GLU A 161 -12.61 -24.10 -26.24
N SER A 162 -11.37 -24.47 -25.90
CA SER A 162 -10.86 -25.86 -25.99
C SER A 162 -10.09 -26.35 -24.76
N HIS A 163 -9.98 -25.54 -23.70
CA HIS A 163 -9.12 -25.82 -22.55
C HIS A 163 -9.91 -25.97 -21.24
N SER A 164 -9.39 -26.78 -20.32
CA SER A 164 -9.94 -26.88 -18.97
C SER A 164 -9.63 -25.64 -18.14
N ALA A 165 -10.32 -25.46 -17.01
CA ALA A 165 -10.02 -24.36 -16.09
C ALA A 165 -8.58 -24.43 -15.54
N ALA A 166 -8.07 -25.64 -15.29
CA ALA A 166 -6.70 -25.86 -14.86
C ALA A 166 -5.69 -25.41 -15.93
N ASP A 167 -5.95 -25.73 -17.21
CA ASP A 167 -5.08 -25.31 -18.32
C ASP A 167 -5.08 -23.80 -18.48
N LEU A 168 -6.25 -23.16 -18.40
CA LEU A 168 -6.36 -21.69 -18.49
C LEU A 168 -5.68 -21.00 -17.32
N PHE A 169 -5.75 -21.57 -16.12
CA PHE A 169 -5.05 -21.06 -14.95
C PHE A 169 -3.53 -21.24 -15.08
N ALA A 170 -3.07 -22.41 -15.50
CA ALA A 170 -1.64 -22.71 -15.67
C ALA A 170 -0.99 -21.78 -16.71
N ASN A 171 -1.66 -21.56 -17.85
CA ASN A 171 -1.17 -20.69 -18.93
C ASN A 171 -1.49 -19.20 -18.72
N GLY A 172 -2.32 -18.88 -17.72
CA GLY A 172 -2.68 -17.51 -17.38
C GLY A 172 -1.52 -16.73 -16.77
N ARG A 173 -1.73 -15.41 -16.61
CA ARG A 173 -0.75 -14.51 -15.97
C ARG A 173 -1.44 -13.74 -14.86
N ASP A 174 -0.74 -13.50 -13.76
CA ASP A 174 -1.26 -12.62 -12.72
C ASP A 174 -1.47 -11.22 -13.31
N LEU A 175 -2.65 -10.65 -13.05
CA LEU A 175 -2.91 -9.24 -13.30
C LEU A 175 -1.93 -8.45 -12.44
N LEU A 176 -1.23 -7.49 -13.03
CA LEU A 176 -0.30 -6.63 -12.31
C LEU A 176 -1.06 -5.48 -11.64
N ASP A 177 -0.49 -4.91 -10.58
CA ASP A 177 -1.00 -3.70 -9.97
C ASP A 177 -0.89 -2.50 -10.92
N HIS A 178 -1.53 -1.38 -10.56
CA HIS A 178 -1.51 -0.14 -11.34
C HIS A 178 -0.11 0.38 -11.72
N ALA A 179 0.93 -0.05 -11.00
CA ALA A 179 2.30 0.32 -11.27
C ALA A 179 3.04 -0.70 -12.15
N GLY A 180 2.49 -1.90 -12.34
CA GLY A 180 3.07 -2.93 -13.20
C GLY A 180 4.19 -3.75 -12.57
N HIS A 181 4.43 -3.66 -11.26
CA HIS A 181 5.58 -4.33 -10.63
C HIS A 181 5.24 -5.57 -9.81
N ARG A 182 4.00 -5.66 -9.34
CA ARG A 182 3.57 -6.78 -8.49
C ARG A 182 2.22 -7.27 -8.96
N PRO A 183 1.88 -8.54 -8.70
CA PRO A 183 0.51 -9.01 -8.83
C PRO A 183 -0.46 -8.09 -8.08
N TRP A 184 -1.55 -7.72 -8.74
CA TRP A 184 -2.72 -7.14 -8.10
C TRP A 184 -3.19 -8.11 -7.02
N ARG A 185 -3.43 -7.56 -5.83
CA ARG A 185 -3.72 -8.35 -4.64
C ARG A 185 -4.71 -7.66 -3.72
N MET A 186 -5.58 -8.46 -3.09
CA MET A 186 -6.27 -8.11 -1.87
C MET A 186 -5.64 -8.89 -0.73
N HIS A 187 -4.87 -8.18 0.09
CA HIS A 187 -4.15 -8.81 1.19
C HIS A 187 -5.14 -9.27 2.28
N MET A 188 -4.89 -10.41 2.95
CA MET A 188 -5.78 -10.98 3.98
C MET A 188 -6.22 -9.95 5.02
N LEU A 189 -5.29 -9.15 5.56
CA LEU A 189 -5.62 -8.05 6.49
C LEU A 189 -6.67 -7.05 5.96
N GLN A 190 -6.78 -6.87 4.65
CA GLN A 190 -7.80 -6.01 4.04
C GLN A 190 -9.20 -6.62 4.13
N LEU A 191 -9.30 -7.95 4.11
CA LEU A 191 -10.58 -8.66 4.20
C LEU A 191 -11.25 -8.49 5.57
N TYR A 192 -10.50 -8.14 6.62
CA TYR A 192 -11.03 -7.92 7.98
C TYR A 192 -11.43 -6.46 8.24
N LYS A 193 -11.16 -5.53 7.31
CA LYS A 193 -11.44 -4.10 7.53
C LYS A 193 -12.91 -3.76 7.40
N THR A 194 -13.64 -4.49 6.57
CA THR A 194 -15.03 -4.19 6.24
C THR A 194 -15.79 -5.47 6.00
N ARG A 195 -17.03 -5.50 6.48
CA ARG A 195 -17.96 -6.61 6.28
C ARG A 195 -18.27 -6.89 4.81
N ASN A 196 -17.98 -5.94 3.91
CA ASN A 196 -18.10 -6.15 2.46
C ASN A 196 -17.21 -7.29 1.94
N TYR A 197 -16.16 -7.66 2.67
CA TYR A 197 -15.26 -8.76 2.34
C TYR A 197 -15.54 -10.05 3.12
N ASP A 198 -16.53 -10.06 4.02
CA ASP A 198 -16.93 -11.27 4.76
C ASP A 198 -17.26 -12.45 3.83
N PRO A 199 -17.92 -12.28 2.66
CA PRO A 199 -18.15 -13.39 1.74
C PRO A 199 -16.85 -14.06 1.26
N ILE A 200 -15.77 -13.29 1.08
CA ILE A 200 -14.46 -13.84 0.69
C ILE A 200 -13.87 -14.64 1.86
N ARG A 201 -13.89 -14.08 3.07
CA ARG A 201 -13.40 -14.76 4.29
C ARG A 201 -14.12 -16.08 4.54
N GLN A 202 -15.45 -16.07 4.45
CA GLN A 202 -16.29 -17.25 4.62
C GLN A 202 -15.98 -18.31 3.56
N LEU A 203 -15.75 -17.89 2.32
CA LEU A 203 -15.39 -18.80 1.24
C LEU A 203 -14.03 -19.47 1.52
N LEU A 204 -13.02 -18.71 1.93
CA LEU A 204 -11.70 -19.24 2.33
C LEU A 204 -11.80 -20.26 3.47
N LEU A 205 -12.57 -19.97 4.51
CA LEU A 205 -12.84 -20.88 5.63
C LEU A 205 -13.55 -22.15 5.17
N SER A 206 -14.59 -22.01 4.34
CA SER A 206 -15.37 -23.17 3.85
C SER A 206 -14.55 -24.13 2.99
N GLN A 207 -13.49 -23.62 2.36
CA GLN A 207 -12.58 -24.39 1.51
C GLN A 207 -11.35 -24.92 2.27
N GLY A 208 -11.22 -24.60 3.56
CA GLY A 208 -10.05 -24.97 4.35
C GLY A 208 -8.75 -24.30 3.88
N LEU A 209 -8.84 -23.21 3.11
CA LEU A 209 -7.69 -22.44 2.66
C LEU A 209 -7.07 -21.61 3.79
N ILE A 210 -7.88 -21.34 4.80
CA ILE A 210 -7.47 -20.85 6.12
C ILE A 210 -8.26 -21.64 7.17
N ASP A 211 -7.67 -21.83 8.35
CA ASP A 211 -8.38 -22.45 9.47
C ASP A 211 -9.04 -21.41 10.39
N ALA A 212 -9.91 -21.88 11.28
CA ALA A 212 -10.65 -21.02 12.21
C ALA A 212 -9.75 -20.34 13.27
N ALA A 213 -8.58 -20.91 13.58
CA ALA A 213 -7.64 -20.31 14.50
C ALA A 213 -6.92 -19.13 13.83
N GLN A 214 -6.45 -19.31 12.60
CA GLN A 214 -5.83 -18.28 11.77
C GLN A 214 -6.80 -17.13 11.50
N ASP A 215 -8.07 -17.41 11.17
CA ASP A 215 -9.08 -16.37 10.94
C ASP A 215 -9.30 -15.53 12.21
N ARG A 216 -9.50 -16.18 13.36
CA ARG A 216 -9.68 -15.50 14.65
C ARG A 216 -8.45 -14.68 15.06
N GLU A 217 -7.26 -15.25 14.91
CA GLU A 217 -6.01 -14.57 15.22
C GLU A 217 -5.83 -13.33 14.36
N THR A 218 -6.07 -13.44 13.05
CA THR A 218 -5.96 -12.32 12.12
C THR A 218 -6.96 -11.22 12.48
N GLU A 219 -8.21 -11.58 12.78
CA GLU A 219 -9.24 -10.63 13.21
C GLU A 219 -8.88 -9.90 14.51
N GLN A 220 -8.36 -10.63 15.50
CA GLN A 220 -7.89 -10.05 16.76
C GLN A 220 -6.74 -9.07 16.53
N ARG A 221 -5.76 -9.44 15.70
CA ARG A 221 -4.62 -8.57 15.37
C ARG A 221 -5.08 -7.29 14.66
N VAL A 222 -5.94 -7.41 13.64
CA VAL A 222 -6.49 -6.25 12.91
C VAL A 222 -7.28 -5.32 13.84
N SER A 223 -8.07 -5.89 14.75
CA SER A 223 -8.87 -5.13 15.72
C SER A 223 -8.01 -4.41 16.74
N ALA A 224 -7.01 -5.09 17.33
CA ALA A 224 -6.13 -4.53 18.36
C ALA A 224 -5.32 -3.34 17.86
N LEU A 225 -4.94 -3.38 16.59
CA LEU A 225 -4.09 -2.37 15.95
C LEU A 225 -4.89 -1.17 15.40
N ASN A 226 -6.21 -1.12 15.64
CA ASN A 226 -7.14 -0.11 15.11
C ASN A 226 -6.89 0.15 13.60
N LEU A 227 -6.68 -0.94 12.88
CA LEU A 227 -6.28 -0.95 11.47
C LEU A 227 -7.39 -0.50 10.51
N ASN A 228 -8.47 0.07 11.02
CA ASN A 228 -9.49 0.75 10.24
C ASN A 228 -8.87 1.81 9.29
N ASN A 229 -7.70 2.34 9.63
CA ASN A 229 -6.92 3.28 8.80
C ASN A 229 -5.97 2.63 7.77
N LEU A 230 -5.83 1.30 7.74
CA LEU A 230 -4.97 0.59 6.77
C LEU A 230 -5.43 0.80 5.33
N GLY A 231 -6.63 1.33 5.06
CA GLY A 231 -7.13 1.59 3.69
C GLY A 231 -6.13 2.39 2.84
N ARG A 232 -5.23 3.13 3.49
CA ARG A 232 -4.15 3.89 2.85
C ARG A 232 -2.75 3.35 3.15
N SER A 233 -2.63 2.26 3.89
CA SER A 233 -1.33 1.67 4.22
C SER A 233 -0.87 0.71 3.15
N THR A 234 0.40 0.80 2.78
CA THR A 234 1.07 -0.27 2.03
C THR A 234 1.38 -1.41 2.99
N ILE A 235 0.86 -2.59 2.69
CA ILE A 235 1.13 -3.81 3.46
C ILE A 235 2.33 -4.51 2.81
N LEU A 236 3.33 -4.82 3.64
CA LEU A 236 4.56 -5.52 3.25
C LEU A 236 4.62 -6.84 4.00
N ASP A 237 4.84 -7.94 3.27
CA ASP A 237 4.92 -9.28 3.84
C ASP A 237 6.32 -9.48 4.43
N THR A 238 7.33 -8.87 3.80
CA THR A 238 8.68 -8.72 4.34
C THR A 238 9.14 -7.27 4.26
N ILE A 239 10.01 -6.83 5.17
CA ILE A 239 10.57 -5.47 5.14
C ILE A 239 11.36 -5.18 3.85
N SER A 240 11.90 -6.22 3.21
CA SER A 240 12.65 -6.14 1.96
C SER A 240 11.77 -6.13 0.70
N ASP A 241 10.46 -6.34 0.84
CA ASP A 241 9.56 -6.32 -0.32
C ASP A 241 9.60 -4.96 -1.01
N THR A 242 9.65 -4.98 -2.34
CA THR A 242 9.53 -3.75 -3.13
C THR A 242 8.11 -3.24 -3.09
N PHE A 243 7.92 -1.93 -3.11
CA PHE A 243 6.59 -1.31 -3.18
C PHE A 243 6.61 0.03 -3.90
N VAL A 244 5.43 0.45 -4.35
CA VAL A 244 5.24 1.73 -5.03
C VAL A 244 4.93 2.80 -4.00
N MET A 245 5.64 3.91 -4.14
CA MET A 245 5.61 5.05 -3.24
C MET A 245 5.30 6.29 -4.07
N GLN A 246 4.30 7.05 -3.63
CA GLN A 246 4.01 8.37 -4.19
C GLN A 246 4.94 9.37 -3.50
N LEU A 247 5.79 10.03 -4.28
CA LEU A 247 6.81 10.97 -3.80
C LEU A 247 6.26 12.23 -3.10
N PRO A 248 5.10 12.81 -3.47
CA PRO A 248 4.62 14.02 -2.80
C PRO A 248 3.97 13.76 -1.44
N ILE A 249 3.89 12.50 -0.99
CA ILE A 249 3.28 12.15 0.28
C ILE A 249 4.23 12.53 1.41
N GLN A 250 3.75 13.24 2.44
CA GLN A 250 4.53 13.62 3.62
C GLN A 250 4.59 12.53 4.72
N THR A 251 3.72 11.52 4.64
CA THR A 251 3.76 10.38 5.57
C THR A 251 3.34 9.09 4.88
N LEU A 252 4.27 8.13 4.80
CA LEU A 252 3.96 6.77 4.41
C LEU A 252 3.33 6.06 5.59
N LYS A 253 2.19 5.43 5.34
CA LYS A 253 1.63 4.46 6.28
C LYS A 253 2.02 3.08 5.79
N LEU A 254 2.80 2.36 6.59
CA LEU A 254 3.17 0.98 6.36
C LEU A 254 2.48 0.09 7.36
N ALA A 255 2.24 -1.14 6.95
CA ALA A 255 1.96 -2.23 7.87
C ALA A 255 2.86 -3.39 7.49
N PHE A 256 3.66 -3.81 8.45
CA PHE A 256 4.57 -4.93 8.30
C PHE A 256 3.95 -6.16 8.94
N ILE A 257 4.07 -7.29 8.26
CA ILE A 257 3.69 -8.59 8.80
C ILE A 257 4.96 -9.26 9.26
N HIS A 258 5.11 -9.37 10.57
CA HIS A 258 6.22 -10.08 11.18
C HIS A 258 5.73 -11.41 11.75
N ASP A 259 6.67 -12.33 11.94
CA ASP A 259 6.42 -13.60 12.62
C ASP A 259 5.77 -13.37 13.99
N GLU A 260 6.23 -12.35 14.71
CA GLU A 260 5.81 -12.06 16.06
C GLU A 260 4.51 -11.23 16.13
N SER A 261 4.28 -10.35 15.17
CA SER A 261 3.14 -9.41 15.21
C SER A 261 2.93 -8.70 13.88
N ILE A 262 1.75 -8.07 13.73
CA ILE A 262 1.54 -7.06 12.68
C ILE A 262 1.86 -5.71 13.31
N VAL A 263 2.75 -4.94 12.68
CA VAL A 263 3.16 -3.63 13.22
C VAL A 263 2.76 -2.52 12.24
N PRO A 264 1.76 -1.69 12.58
CA PRO A 264 1.48 -0.48 11.83
C PRO A 264 2.56 0.55 12.14
N SER A 265 3.17 1.06 11.09
CA SER A 265 4.28 2.00 11.18
C SER A 265 4.00 3.21 10.32
N GLY A 266 3.90 4.38 10.97
CA GLY A 266 3.86 5.66 10.30
C GLY A 266 5.28 6.16 10.08
N VAL A 267 5.71 6.23 8.82
CA VAL A 267 7.00 6.79 8.45
C VAL A 267 6.75 8.16 7.85
N ALA A 268 7.03 9.21 8.63
CA ALA A 268 7.05 10.57 8.09
C ALA A 268 8.28 10.73 7.18
N TRP A 269 8.04 11.21 5.98
CA TRP A 269 9.06 11.32 4.93
C TRP A 269 8.81 12.61 4.16
N ASN A 270 9.87 13.35 3.88
CA ASN A 270 9.76 14.46 2.95
C ASN A 270 10.92 14.35 1.98
N LEU A 271 10.62 13.86 0.78
CA LEU A 271 11.59 13.94 -0.30
C LEU A 271 11.51 15.38 -0.82
N HIS A 272 12.48 16.19 -0.41
CA HIS A 272 12.66 17.54 -0.94
C HIS A 272 13.86 17.56 -1.85
N TRP A 273 13.78 18.37 -2.90
CA TRP A 273 14.94 18.77 -3.67
C TRP A 273 15.21 20.25 -3.51
N ARG A 274 16.50 20.58 -3.42
CA ARG A 274 16.97 21.96 -3.35
C ARG A 274 17.26 22.41 -4.76
N ASP A 275 16.43 23.29 -5.28
CA ASP A 275 16.77 24.04 -6.47
C ASP A 275 17.86 25.04 -6.07
N ARG A 276 19.09 24.85 -6.57
CA ARG A 276 20.08 25.92 -6.54
C ARG A 276 20.01 26.56 -7.90
N PRO A 277 19.32 27.70 -8.08
CA PRO A 277 19.52 28.49 -9.27
C PRO A 277 21.01 28.82 -9.36
N GLU A 278 21.67 28.38 -10.44
CA GLU A 278 23.12 28.49 -10.63
C GLU A 278 23.63 29.94 -10.66
N THR A 279 22.75 30.95 -10.68
CA THR A 279 23.12 32.29 -11.16
C THR A 279 22.71 33.46 -10.28
N VAL A 280 22.09 33.26 -9.11
CA VAL A 280 21.71 34.40 -8.25
C VAL A 280 22.21 34.19 -6.82
N GLU A 281 23.40 34.74 -6.55
CA GLU A 281 23.86 34.98 -5.18
C GLU A 281 22.77 35.76 -4.41
N GLY A 282 22.21 35.13 -3.37
CA GLY A 282 21.21 35.74 -2.50
C GLY A 282 19.76 35.28 -2.70
N SER A 283 19.47 34.35 -3.62
CA SER A 283 18.12 33.77 -3.68
C SER A 283 17.90 32.74 -2.57
N ASP A 284 16.80 32.88 -1.83
CA ASP A 284 16.38 31.90 -0.83
C ASP A 284 16.20 30.54 -1.51
N ALA A 285 16.86 29.52 -0.94
CA ALA A 285 16.74 28.17 -1.45
C ALA A 285 15.31 27.67 -1.25
N HIS A 286 14.56 27.52 -2.34
CA HIS A 286 13.23 26.95 -2.29
C HIS A 286 13.32 25.43 -2.27
N TRP A 287 12.71 24.82 -1.25
CA TRP A 287 12.54 23.38 -1.18
C TRP A 287 11.31 22.98 -1.99
N ARG A 288 11.50 22.17 -3.03
CA ARG A 288 10.39 21.61 -3.79
C ARG A 288 10.20 20.15 -3.40
N VAL A 289 8.94 19.73 -3.27
CA VAL A 289 8.61 18.32 -3.01
C VAL A 289 8.66 17.58 -4.34
N TYR A 290 9.18 16.36 -4.33
CA TYR A 290 9.12 15.51 -5.52
C TYR A 290 7.67 15.15 -5.86
N GLU A 291 7.34 15.24 -7.14
CA GLU A 291 6.09 14.74 -7.69
C GLU A 291 6.30 13.37 -8.34
N GLY A 292 5.21 12.64 -8.57
CA GLY A 292 5.23 11.32 -9.20
C GLY A 292 5.37 10.17 -8.23
N SER A 293 5.80 9.02 -8.76
CA SER A 293 5.87 7.76 -8.04
C SER A 293 7.13 6.98 -8.34
N ALA A 294 7.54 6.13 -7.39
CA ALA A 294 8.77 5.36 -7.46
C ALA A 294 8.57 3.96 -6.89
N VAL A 295 9.28 2.98 -7.44
CA VAL A 295 9.45 1.67 -6.80
C VAL A 295 10.57 1.78 -5.80
N VAL A 296 10.29 1.42 -4.56
CA VAL A 296 11.23 1.51 -3.44
C VAL A 296 11.30 0.21 -2.65
N ARG A 297 12.36 0.05 -1.85
CA ARG A 297 12.48 -1.01 -0.84
C ARG A 297 13.36 -0.57 0.33
N PHE A 298 13.22 -1.22 1.48
CA PHE A 298 14.14 -1.00 2.60
C PHE A 298 15.42 -1.83 2.44
N GLU A 299 16.56 -1.25 2.79
CA GLU A 299 17.86 -1.91 2.82
C GLU A 299 18.66 -1.53 4.07
N LEU A 300 19.65 -2.34 4.43
CA LEU A 300 20.70 -1.92 5.35
C LEU A 300 21.90 -1.42 4.56
N LYS A 301 22.50 -0.32 5.03
CA LYS A 301 23.76 0.17 4.50
C LYS A 301 24.67 0.65 5.60
N LYS A 302 25.98 0.52 5.41
CA LYS A 302 26.98 1.20 6.25
C LYS A 302 27.10 2.65 5.80
N ALA A 303 26.99 3.59 6.73
CA ALA A 303 27.20 5.00 6.43
C ALA A 303 28.65 5.23 5.98
N GLU A 304 28.84 5.79 4.79
CA GLU A 304 30.19 6.00 4.23
C GLU A 304 30.80 7.35 4.67
N THR A 305 30.00 8.23 5.29
CA THR A 305 30.45 9.49 5.87
C THR A 305 29.67 9.82 7.14
N ASN A 306 30.25 10.62 8.02
CA ASN A 306 29.55 11.18 9.18
C ASN A 306 28.39 12.08 8.71
N ASN A 307 27.19 11.82 9.23
CA ASN A 307 26.03 12.65 8.97
C ASN A 307 25.54 13.33 10.25
N ILE A 308 25.87 14.61 10.38
CA ILE A 308 25.54 15.42 11.56
C ILE A 308 24.03 15.60 11.75
N PHE A 309 23.25 15.66 10.66
CA PHE A 309 21.81 15.90 10.72
C PHE A 309 21.08 14.69 11.33
N TYR A 310 21.53 13.48 10.99
CA TYR A 310 20.94 12.24 11.48
C TYR A 310 21.71 11.60 12.64
N ARG A 311 22.80 12.24 13.09
CA ARG A 311 23.71 11.74 14.15
C ARG A 311 24.22 10.33 13.84
N VAL A 312 24.47 10.05 12.58
CA VAL A 312 25.01 8.77 12.10
C VAL A 312 26.52 8.90 11.92
N LYS A 313 27.29 7.98 12.49
CA LYS A 313 28.75 7.94 12.29
C LYS A 313 29.11 7.11 11.07
N GLU A 314 30.25 7.45 10.45
CA GLU A 314 30.87 6.61 9.44
C GLU A 314 31.04 5.17 9.97
N GLY A 315 30.71 4.19 9.14
CA GLY A 315 30.69 2.77 9.46
C GLY A 315 29.44 2.27 10.18
N GLU A 316 28.59 3.15 10.73
CA GLU A 316 27.35 2.75 11.41
C GLU A 316 26.35 2.15 10.41
N VAL A 317 25.70 1.04 10.79
CA VAL A 317 24.66 0.43 9.96
C VAL A 317 23.34 1.18 10.16
N VAL A 318 22.74 1.57 9.05
CA VAL A 318 21.51 2.35 8.99
C VAL A 318 20.49 1.69 8.08
N LEU A 319 19.21 1.87 8.43
CA LEU A 319 18.10 1.51 7.57
C LEU A 319 17.89 2.63 6.55
N VAL A 320 17.88 2.28 5.27
CA VAL A 320 17.64 3.20 4.16
C VAL A 320 16.43 2.77 3.35
N LEU A 321 15.74 3.74 2.74
CA LEU A 321 14.73 3.48 1.73
C LEU A 321 15.34 3.75 0.36
N ARG A 322 15.58 2.70 -0.42
CA ARG A 322 16.19 2.79 -1.75
C ARG A 322 15.12 2.98 -2.82
N ILE A 323 15.31 3.95 -3.70
CA ILE A 323 14.59 4.03 -4.98
C ILE A 323 15.25 3.10 -5.99
N LEU A 324 14.47 2.18 -6.54
CA LEU A 324 14.87 1.24 -7.57
C LEU A 324 14.54 1.78 -8.96
N GLU A 325 13.37 2.39 -9.11
CA GLU A 325 12.84 2.86 -10.38
C GLU A 325 11.92 4.07 -10.16
N LEU A 326 11.92 5.02 -11.09
CA LEU A 326 10.95 6.11 -11.15
C LEU A 326 9.90 5.79 -12.20
N LEU A 327 8.62 5.88 -11.82
CA LEU A 327 7.49 5.50 -12.68
C LEU A 327 6.90 6.71 -13.39
N ASP A 328 6.68 7.79 -12.63
CA ASP A 328 6.19 9.05 -13.17
C ASP A 328 7.29 10.10 -13.04
N GLN A 329 7.94 10.45 -14.15
CA GLN A 329 8.83 11.62 -14.19
C GLN A 329 8.00 12.89 -14.34
N ALA A 330 7.30 13.28 -13.29
CA ALA A 330 6.77 14.63 -13.19
C ALA A 330 7.89 15.53 -12.66
N SER A 331 8.66 16.11 -13.57
CA SER A 331 9.50 17.25 -13.22
C SER A 331 8.60 18.47 -13.07
N PRO A 332 8.68 19.23 -11.97
CA PRO A 332 7.87 20.42 -11.80
C PRO A 332 8.07 21.46 -12.91
N ASP A 333 9.17 21.41 -13.66
CA ASP A 333 9.52 22.38 -14.70
C ASP A 333 9.88 21.72 -16.06
N GLY A 334 9.50 20.45 -16.28
CA GLY A 334 9.82 19.73 -17.51
C GLY A 334 11.30 19.36 -17.69
N VAL A 335 12.15 19.65 -16.70
CA VAL A 335 13.56 19.22 -16.69
C VAL A 335 13.63 17.76 -16.28
N PRO A 336 14.00 16.81 -17.18
CA PRO A 336 14.00 15.39 -16.86
C PRO A 336 14.89 15.12 -15.65
N PHE A 337 14.31 14.61 -14.58
CA PHE A 337 15.08 14.19 -13.41
C PHE A 337 15.92 12.98 -13.81
N ARG A 338 17.24 13.11 -13.73
CA ARG A 338 18.15 11.97 -13.89
C ARG A 338 18.48 11.44 -12.50
N LEU A 339 18.09 10.18 -12.24
CA LEU A 339 18.65 9.43 -11.13
C LEU A 339 20.18 9.51 -11.20
N PRO A 340 20.89 9.77 -10.09
CA PRO A 340 22.34 9.64 -10.05
C PRO A 340 22.76 8.28 -10.62
N LYS A 341 23.83 8.25 -11.42
CA LYS A 341 24.36 6.98 -11.95
C LYS A 341 24.79 6.08 -10.79
N GLY A 342 24.20 4.89 -10.72
CA GLY A 342 24.45 3.91 -9.64
C GLY A 342 23.42 4.00 -8.52
N ALA A 343 22.12 3.90 -8.85
CA ALA A 343 20.96 4.09 -7.97
C ALA A 343 20.97 3.21 -6.71
N ASP A 344 21.81 3.59 -5.76
CA ASP A 344 21.47 3.73 -4.36
C ASP A 344 20.94 5.16 -4.20
N LEU A 345 19.93 5.37 -3.34
CA LEU A 345 19.67 6.71 -2.79
C LEU A 345 20.72 7.03 -1.72
N VAL A 346 21.99 6.85 -2.10
CA VAL A 346 23.14 6.93 -1.23
C VAL A 346 24.25 7.63 -2.02
N GLN A 347 24.54 8.84 -1.53
CA GLN A 347 25.66 9.70 -1.88
C GLN A 347 25.69 10.40 -3.25
N GLY A 348 25.99 11.70 -3.16
CA GLY A 348 26.40 12.59 -4.23
C GLY A 348 25.21 13.17 -5.00
N LEU A 349 24.60 14.30 -4.63
CA LEU A 349 25.17 15.61 -4.33
C LEU A 349 24.15 16.40 -3.49
N SER A 350 24.62 17.20 -2.53
CA SER A 350 23.84 18.01 -1.56
C SER A 350 23.44 17.29 -0.25
N PRO A 351 23.63 17.90 0.94
CA PRO A 351 23.28 17.36 2.26
C PRO A 351 21.79 17.07 2.54
N SER A 352 20.93 17.06 1.52
CA SER A 352 19.49 17.30 1.68
C SER A 352 18.59 16.18 1.16
N PHE A 353 19.17 15.07 0.68
CA PHE A 353 18.46 14.00 -0.06
C PHE A 353 18.44 12.65 0.63
N TYR A 354 18.58 12.57 1.95
CA TYR A 354 18.75 11.28 2.60
C TYR A 354 17.74 11.05 3.70
N TRP A 355 17.18 9.84 3.74
CA TRP A 355 16.56 9.31 4.93
C TRP A 355 17.35 8.10 5.39
N PHE A 356 18.20 8.37 6.38
CA PHE A 356 18.82 7.35 7.20
C PHE A 356 17.98 7.26 8.47
N MET A 357 17.50 6.07 8.81
CA MET A 357 17.06 5.84 10.17
C MET A 357 18.10 5.00 10.90
N ARG A 358 18.59 5.52 12.03
CA ARG A 358 19.36 4.72 12.97
C ARG A 358 18.50 3.53 13.42
N LEU A 359 19.11 2.36 13.56
CA LEU A 359 18.37 1.13 13.85
C LEU A 359 17.65 1.17 15.20
N ASP A 360 18.22 1.85 16.19
CA ASP A 360 17.58 2.09 17.49
C ASP A 360 16.28 2.89 17.35
N GLN A 361 16.29 3.92 16.52
CA GLN A 361 15.12 4.73 16.20
C GLN A 361 14.09 3.91 15.40
N ALA A 362 14.53 3.08 14.43
CA ALA A 362 13.64 2.23 13.64
C ALA A 362 12.91 1.21 14.53
N ARG A 363 13.62 0.64 15.50
CA ARG A 363 13.02 -0.24 16.51
C ARG A 363 12.04 0.52 17.40
N LYS A 364 12.41 1.72 17.86
CA LYS A 364 11.55 2.58 18.69
C LYS A 364 10.22 2.93 18.00
N HIS A 365 10.23 3.13 16.68
CA HIS A 365 9.03 3.43 15.90
C HIS A 365 8.33 2.18 15.34
N GLY A 366 8.79 0.97 15.66
CA GLY A 366 8.20 -0.28 15.17
C GLY A 366 8.38 -0.50 13.67
N VAL A 367 9.27 0.24 13.00
CA VAL A 367 9.55 0.07 11.57
C VAL A 367 10.33 -1.24 11.34
N ILE A 368 11.15 -1.63 12.31
CA ILE A 368 11.96 -2.85 12.24
C ILE A 368 11.79 -3.69 13.52
N THR A 369 11.45 -4.95 13.35
CA THR A 369 11.44 -5.98 14.41
C THR A 369 12.75 -6.78 14.38
N PRO A 370 13.04 -7.61 15.40
CA PRO A 370 14.15 -8.54 15.36
C PRO A 370 14.13 -9.47 14.13
N SER A 371 12.98 -10.05 13.78
CA SER A 371 12.80 -10.89 12.58
C SER A 371 13.12 -10.14 11.28
N SER A 372 12.60 -8.92 11.11
CA SER A 372 12.88 -8.10 9.93
C SER A 372 14.33 -7.64 9.85
N LEU A 373 14.94 -7.30 10.98
CA LEU A 373 16.37 -6.97 11.00
C LEU A 373 17.21 -8.16 10.56
N LYS A 374 16.93 -9.36 11.07
CA LYS A 374 17.66 -10.57 10.68
C LYS A 374 17.59 -10.81 9.17
N ILE A 375 16.41 -10.66 8.56
CA ILE A 375 16.25 -10.76 7.10
C ILE A 375 17.15 -9.77 6.38
N LEU A 376 17.16 -8.50 6.81
CA LEU A 376 17.99 -7.49 6.17
C LEU A 376 19.49 -7.71 6.40
N GLU A 377 19.91 -8.17 7.58
CA GLU A 377 21.30 -8.50 7.89
C GLU A 377 21.80 -9.64 6.98
N GLU A 378 21.00 -10.69 6.82
CA GLU A 378 21.30 -11.82 5.93
C GLU A 378 21.41 -11.37 4.45
N LEU A 379 20.54 -10.46 4.02
CA LEU A 379 20.52 -9.95 2.63
C LEU A 379 21.67 -8.98 2.33
N TYR A 380 22.02 -8.09 3.26
CA TYR A 380 22.87 -6.93 2.95
C TYR A 380 24.22 -6.91 3.66
N LEU A 381 24.36 -7.57 4.81
CA LEU A 381 25.62 -7.59 5.56
C LEU A 381 26.36 -8.94 5.44
N GLY A 382 25.66 -9.99 5.02
CA GLY A 382 26.18 -11.34 4.87
C GLY A 382 26.17 -12.14 6.17
N LYS A 383 26.25 -13.48 6.08
CA LYS A 383 26.02 -14.42 7.18
C LYS A 383 26.91 -14.24 8.42
N ASN A 384 28.04 -13.54 8.31
CA ASN A 384 29.01 -13.37 9.40
C ASN A 384 28.99 -11.95 10.01
N ALA A 385 28.17 -11.05 9.49
CA ALA A 385 28.09 -9.68 9.97
C ALA A 385 26.83 -9.50 10.83
N SER A 386 26.80 -10.20 11.96
CA SER A 386 25.78 -9.92 12.98
C SER A 386 26.08 -8.58 13.62
N ILE A 387 25.11 -7.66 13.63
CA ILE A 387 25.26 -6.42 14.38
C ILE A 387 25.21 -6.81 15.86
N GLU A 388 26.35 -6.74 16.56
CA GLU A 388 26.38 -6.88 18.00
C GLU A 388 25.41 -5.85 18.57
N THR A 389 24.27 -6.33 19.03
CA THR A 389 23.24 -5.48 19.60
C THR A 389 23.79 -5.06 20.94
N THR A 390 24.52 -3.95 20.96
CA THR A 390 24.96 -3.29 22.18
C THR A 390 23.69 -2.93 22.95
N ALA A 391 23.30 -3.82 23.86
CA ALA A 391 22.22 -3.58 24.78
C ALA A 391 22.55 -2.25 25.46
N THR A 392 21.70 -1.25 25.21
CA THR A 392 21.77 0.05 25.85
C THR A 392 21.62 -0.18 27.35
N LYS A 393 22.75 -0.39 28.04
CA LYS A 393 22.83 -0.25 29.48
C LYS A 393 22.42 1.18 29.76
N SER A 394 21.21 1.34 30.28
CA SER A 394 20.75 2.62 30.83
C SER A 394 21.81 3.07 31.84
N PRO A 395 22.28 4.33 31.78
CA PRO A 395 23.19 4.82 32.80
C PRO A 395 22.51 4.70 34.18
N PRO A 396 23.26 4.30 35.23
CA PRO A 396 22.71 4.30 36.57
C PRO A 396 22.25 5.72 36.93
N LEU A 397 21.06 5.80 37.52
CA LEU A 397 20.41 7.02 37.99
C LEU A 397 21.24 7.76 39.05
#